data_AF-A0A915DW61-F1
#
_entry.id   AF-A0A915DW61-F1
#
_cell.length_a   1.000
_cell.length_b   1.000
_cell.length_c   1.000
_cell.angle_alpha   90.00
_cell.angle_beta   90.00
_cell.angle_gamma   90.00
#
_symmetry.space_group_name_H-M   'P 1'
#
loop_
_entity.id
_entity.type
_entity.pdbx_description
1 polymer ?
#
loop_
_entity_poly.entity_id
_entity_poly.type
_entity_poly.pdbx_seq_one_letter_code
_entity_poly.pdbx_strand_id
1 'polypeptide(L)' 'MWKQMKKQNVFVRNNREGVDKVLKENYAYLMESSSLEYEVQQNCNLTPIGGVLGSKGYGIALEKSE' A
#
# COMPACT_ATOMS: atom_id res chain seq x y z
N MET A 1 4.95 5.49 -13.88
CA MET A 1 4.35 5.76 -12.55
C MET A 1 5.38 6.27 -11.54
N TRP A 2 6.33 5.45 -11.08
CA TRP A 2 7.30 5.81 -10.04
C TRP A 2 8.05 7.14 -10.27
N LYS A 3 8.61 7.38 -11.46
CA LYS A 3 9.35 8.62 -11.78
C LYS A 3 8.49 9.88 -11.53
N GLN A 4 7.20 9.81 -11.85
CA GLN A 4 6.28 10.92 -11.67
C GLN A 4 5.93 11.13 -10.19
N MET A 5 5.69 10.05 -9.45
CA MET A 5 5.45 10.12 -8.00
C MET A 5 6.64 10.73 -7.26
N LYS A 6 7.87 10.35 -7.66
CA LYS A 6 9.10 10.93 -7.11
C LYS A 6 9.22 12.42 -7.40
N LYS A 7 8.93 12.85 -8.64
CA LYS A 7 8.96 14.26 -9.03
C LYS A 7 7.97 15.11 -8.22
N GLN A 8 6.82 14.56 -7.85
CA GLN A 8 5.77 15.26 -7.09
C GLN A 8 5.90 15.09 -5.56
N ASN A 9 6.92 14.38 -5.08
CA ASN A 9 7.16 14.15 -3.65
C ASN A 9 5.94 13.58 -2.89
N VAL A 10 5.24 12.59 -3.47
CA VAL A 10 3.98 12.05 -2.92
C VAL A 10 4.15 10.78 -2.07
N PHE A 11 5.39 10.42 -1.70
CA PHE A 11 5.67 9.23 -0.91
C PHE A 11 5.38 9.46 0.58
N VAL A 12 4.89 8.41 1.23
CA VAL A 12 4.67 8.32 2.68
C VAL A 12 5.65 7.31 3.29
N ARG A 13 5.86 7.36 4.61
CA ARG A 13 6.87 6.51 5.27
C ARG A 13 6.35 5.12 5.61
N ASN A 14 5.05 4.96 5.82
CA ASN A 14 4.41 3.71 6.22
C ASN A 14 2.95 3.64 5.78
N ASN A 15 2.34 2.45 5.92
CA ASN A 15 0.95 2.19 5.53
C ASN A 15 -0.05 3.07 6.29
N ARG A 16 0.15 3.27 7.61
CA ARG A 16 -0.77 4.04 8.45
C ARG A 16 -0.84 5.51 8.02
N GLU A 17 0.31 6.11 7.75
CA GLU A 17 0.40 7.47 7.19
C GLU A 17 -0.26 7.55 5.81
N GLY A 18 -0.13 6.50 4.99
CA GLY A 18 -0.84 6.37 3.71
C GLY A 18 -2.36 6.37 3.89
N VAL A 19 -2.89 5.55 4.79
CA VAL A 19 -4.33 5.48 5.09
C VAL A 19 -4.85 6.80 5.63
N ASP A 20 -4.16 7.40 6.61
CA ASP A 20 -4.53 8.69 7.16
C ASP A 20 -4.58 9.80 6.10
N LYS A 21 -3.66 9.75 5.12
CA LYS A 21 -3.62 10.70 4.01
C LYS A 21 -4.76 10.50 3.01
N VAL A 22 -5.11 9.25 2.69
CA VAL A 22 -6.28 8.92 1.84
C VAL A 22 -7.57 9.44 2.46
N LEU A 23 -7.71 9.37 3.78
CA LEU A 23 -8.92 9.84 4.47
C LEU A 23 -9.05 11.36 4.55
N LYS A 24 -7.93 12.10 4.51
CA LYS A 24 -7.89 13.56 4.70
C LYS A 24 -7.80 14.34 3.41
N GLU A 25 -7.20 13.76 2.38
CA GLU A 25 -6.89 14.41 1.12
C GLU A 25 -7.41 13.59 -0.06
N ASN A 26 -7.54 14.20 -1.23
CA ASN A 26 -7.84 13.47 -2.47
C ASN A 26 -6.59 12.71 -2.96
N TYR A 27 -6.24 11.64 -2.24
CA TYR A 27 -5.03 10.85 -2.43
C TYR A 27 -5.38 9.37 -2.63
N ALA A 28 -4.72 8.71 -3.57
CA ALA A 28 -4.81 7.27 -3.78
C ALA A 28 -3.49 6.61 -3.37
N TYR A 29 -3.56 5.67 -2.43
CA TYR A 29 -2.39 4.96 -1.92
C TYR A 29 -2.27 3.57 -2.55
N LEU A 30 -1.06 3.22 -2.99
CA LEU A 30 -0.76 1.87 -3.48
C LEU A 30 -0.36 1.00 -2.29
N MET A 31 -1.20 0.03 -1.95
CA MET A 31 -0.98 -0.91 -0.86
C MET A 31 -0.99 -2.35 -1.39
N GLU A 32 -0.33 -3.25 -0.65
CA GLU A 32 -0.42 -4.68 -0.91
C GLU A 32 -1.84 -5.21 -0.68
N SER A 33 -2.25 -6.20 -1.48
CA SER A 33 -3.60 -6.78 -1.45
C SER A 33 -4.08 -7.21 -0.06
N SER A 34 -3.27 -8.00 0.67
CA SER A 34 -3.59 -8.46 2.03
C SER A 34 -3.78 -7.30 3.02
N SER A 35 -2.89 -6.32 2.99
CA SER A 35 -2.95 -5.15 3.86
C SER A 35 -4.14 -4.24 3.49
N LEU A 36 -4.43 -4.09 2.19
CA LEU A 36 -5.56 -3.30 1.70
C LEU A 36 -6.89 -3.92 2.15
N GLU A 37 -7.05 -5.24 2.00
CA GLU A 37 -8.24 -5.95 2.44
C GLU A 37 -8.46 -5.79 3.95
N TYR A 38 -7.39 -5.88 4.75
CA TYR A 38 -7.45 -5.66 6.19
C TYR A 38 -7.93 -4.23 6.55
N GLU A 39 -7.36 -3.19 5.94
CA GLU A 39 -7.73 -1.79 6.22
C GLU A 39 -9.17 -1.47 5.79
N VAL A 40 -9.60 -1.96 4.61
CA VAL A 40 -10.98 -1.78 4.12
C VAL A 40 -12.00 -2.50 5.00
N GLN A 41 -11.67 -3.68 5.53
CA GLN A 41 -12.53 -4.40 6.47
C GLN A 41 -12.73 -3.64 7.79
N GLN A 42 -11.74 -2.88 8.24
CA GLN A 42 -11.84 -2.11 9.49
C GLN A 42 -12.47 -0.74 9.31
N ASN A 43 -12.28 -0.11 8.15
CA ASN A 43 -12.76 1.24 7.90
C ASN A 43 -13.61 1.31 6.63
N CYS A 44 -14.93 1.36 6.82
CA CYS A 44 -15.92 1.44 5.74
C CYS A 44 -15.82 2.70 4.86
N ASN A 45 -15.05 3.73 5.28
CA ASN A 45 -14.81 4.92 4.48
C ASN A 45 -13.74 4.72 3.39
N LEU A 46 -13.02 3.60 3.42
CA LEU A 46 -12.03 3.25 2.41
C LEU A 46 -12.69 2.43 1.30
N THR A 47 -12.27 2.69 0.06
CA THR A 47 -12.72 1.92 -1.09
C THR A 47 -11.52 1.33 -1.82
N PRO A 48 -11.51 0.01 -2.11
CA PRO A 48 -10.48 -0.57 -2.94
C PRO A 48 -10.67 -0.12 -4.39
N ILE A 49 -9.58 0.26 -5.05
CA ILE A 49 -9.61 0.74 -6.44
C ILE A 49 -8.78 -0.20 -7.31
N GLY A 50 -9.41 -0.74 -8.36
CA GLY A 50 -8.74 -1.57 -9.37
C GLY A 50 -8.41 -2.98 -8.88
N GLY A 51 -7.45 -3.60 -9.55
CA GLY A 51 -6.98 -4.96 -9.25
C GLY A 51 -5.51 -5.01 -8.86
N VAL A 52 -4.99 -6.22 -8.73
CA VAL A 52 -3.60 -6.44 -8.30
C VAL A 52 -2.61 -6.01 -9.39
N LEU A 53 -1.67 -5.12 -9.04
CA LEU A 53 -0.64 -4.60 -9.97
C LEU A 53 0.52 -5.59 -10.26
N GLY A 54 0.53 -6.73 -9.58
CA GLY A 54 1.50 -7.81 -9.76
C GLY A 54 1.43 -8.83 -8.63
N SER A 55 1.93 -10.04 -8.87
CA SER A 55 1.98 -11.08 -7.83
C SER A 55 3.25 -10.92 -6.99
N LYS A 56 3.07 -10.74 -5.68
CA LYS A 56 4.12 -10.80 -4.66
C LYS A 56 3.64 -11.73 -3.56
N GLY A 57 4.56 -12.46 -2.94
CA GLY A 57 4.26 -13.39 -1.84
C GLY A 57 5.19 -13.16 -0.67
N TYR A 58 4.73 -13.55 0.51
CA TYR A 58 5.56 -13.57 1.71
C TYR A 58 6.37 -14.86 1.79
N GLY A 59 7.61 -14.74 2.24
CA GLY A 59 8.50 -15.88 2.50
C GLY A 59 9.22 -15.69 3.82
N ILE A 60 9.47 -16.78 4.52
CA ILE A 60 10.33 -16.80 5.71
C ILE A 60 11.76 -16.96 5.23
N ALA A 61 12.58 -15.92 5.41
CA ALA A 61 14.00 -16.01 5.11
C ALA A 61 14.69 -16.85 6.18
N LEU A 62 15.35 -17.94 5.76
CA LEU A 62 16.19 -18.77 6.60
C LEU A 62 17.67 -18.44 6.32
N GLU A 63 18.52 -18.61 7.32
CA GLU A 63 19.96 -18.56 7.12
C GLU A 63 20.37 -19.61 6.10
N LYS A 64 21.28 -19.23 5.20
CA LYS A 64 21.83 -20.18 4.23
C LYS A 64 22.74 -21.14 4.99
N SER A 65 22.35 -22.41 5.07
CA SER A 65 23.28 -23.46 5.53
C SER A 65 24.48 -23.51 4.59
N GLU A 66 25.67 -23.49 5.16
CA GLU A 66 26.91 -23.82 4.46
C GLU A 66 26.90 -25.29 3.99
#